data_AF-A0A939HRK3-F1
#
_entry.id   AF-A0A939HRK3-F1
#
_cell.length_a   1.000
_cell.length_b   1.000
_cell.length_c   1.000
_cell.angle_alpha   90.00
_cell.angle_beta   90.00
_cell.angle_gamma   90.00
#
_symmetry.space_group_name_H-M   'P 1'
#
loop_
_entity.id
_entity.type
_entity.pdbx_description
1 polymer ?
#
loop_
_entity_poly.entity_id
_entity_poly.type
_entity_poly.pdbx_seq_one_letter_code
_entity_poly.pdbx_strand_id
1 'polypeptide(L)' 'MSRHHVHLSTDIATARNVGKRRGRPVIFAVDAAAMHAAGYNFYCTENRVWLVDRVPPEYLVEV' A
#
# COMPACT_ATOMS: atom_id res chain seq x y z
N MET A 1 14.38 -13.24 0.12
CA MET A 1 13.93 -12.20 1.08
C MET A 1 14.17 -10.84 0.44
N SER A 2 13.32 -10.48 -0.53
CA SER A 2 13.34 -9.16 -1.18
C SER A 2 11.95 -8.96 -1.75
N ARG A 3 11.13 -8.12 -1.11
CA ARG A 3 9.93 -7.59 -1.76
C ARG A 3 10.40 -6.29 -2.36
N HIS A 4 10.63 -6.27 -3.67
CA HIS A 4 11.02 -5.05 -4.38
C HIS A 4 9.86 -4.04 -4.45
N HIS A 5 8.62 -4.50 -4.21
CA HIS A 5 7.42 -3.67 -4.25
C HIS A 5 6.78 -3.53 -2.87
N VAL A 6 6.29 -2.32 -2.58
CA VAL A 6 5.37 -2.01 -1.49
C VAL A 6 4.03 -2.69 -1.78
N HIS A 7 3.46 -3.34 -0.76
CA HIS A 7 2.17 -4.02 -0.89
C HIS A 7 1.08 -3.17 -0.26
N LEU A 8 0.01 -2.95 -1.01
CA LEU A 8 -1.13 -2.14 -0.60
C LEU A 8 -2.34 -3.03 -0.36
N SER A 9 -3.14 -2.64 0.63
CA SER A 9 -4.45 -3.23 0.91
C SER A 9 -5.53 -2.29 0.38
N THR A 10 -6.59 -2.83 -0.20
CA THR A 10 -7.72 -2.03 -0.72
C THR A 10 -8.66 -1.53 0.36
N ASP A 11 -8.58 -2.09 1.57
CA ASP A 11 -9.41 -1.71 2.70
C ASP A 11 -8.63 -1.73 4.03
N ILE A 12 -9.13 -0.94 4.99
CA ILE A 12 -8.50 -0.73 6.30
C ILE A 12 -8.51 -2.01 7.14
N ALA A 13 -9.54 -2.86 7.03
CA ALA A 13 -9.64 -4.08 7.83
C ALA A 13 -8.53 -5.07 7.42
N THR A 14 -8.31 -5.25 6.12
CA THR A 14 -7.20 -6.03 5.56
C THR A 14 -5.85 -5.44 5.97
N ALA A 15 -5.66 -4.12 5.86
CA ALA A 15 -4.42 -3.45 6.26
C ALA A 15 -4.09 -3.69 7.74
N ARG A 16 -5.09 -3.56 8.62
CA ARG A 16 -4.97 -3.85 10.06
C ARG A 16 -4.61 -5.31 10.31
N ASN A 17 -5.27 -6.26 9.65
CA ASN A 17 -5.01 -7.69 9.81
C ASN A 17 -3.61 -8.09 9.34
N VAL A 18 -3.13 -7.52 8.24
CA VAL A 18 -1.76 -7.75 7.74
C VAL A 18 -0.73 -7.15 8.68
N GLY A 19 -0.91 -5.89 9.11
CA GLY A 19 0.04 -5.22 10.00
C GLY A 19 0.12 -5.86 11.40
N LYS A 20 -1.00 -6.38 11.92
CA LYS A 20 -1.05 -7.11 13.20
C LYS A 20 -0.11 -8.31 13.28
N ARG A 21 0.25 -8.91 12.14
CA ARG A 21 1.21 -10.04 12.07
C ARG A 21 2.61 -9.65 12.56
N ARG A 22 2.89 -8.36 12.70
CA ARG A 22 4.17 -7.81 13.16
C ARG A 22 4.06 -6.91 14.40
N GLY A 23 2.89 -6.84 15.06
CA GLY A 23 2.69 -6.04 16.27
C GLY A 23 1.52 -5.06 16.17
N ARG A 24 1.67 -3.87 16.75
CA ARG A 24 0.64 -2.80 16.70
C ARG A 24 0.79 -2.02 15.39
N PRO A 25 -0.17 -2.10 14.45
CA PRO A 25 -0.03 -1.42 13.17
C PRO A 25 -0.36 0.08 13.28
N VAL A 26 0.37 0.89 12.51
CA VAL A 26 -0.03 2.24 12.10
C VAL A 26 -0.52 2.13 10.66
N ILE A 27 -1.65 2.77 10.34
CA ILE A 27 -2.28 2.67 9.03
C ILE A 27 -2.17 4.02 8.32
N PHE A 28 -1.70 3.99 7.08
CA PHE A 28 -1.72 5.13 6.18
C PHE A 28 -2.65 4.83 5.01
N ALA A 29 -3.49 5.80 4.65
CA ALA A 29 -4.12 5.87 3.35
C ALA A 29 -3.09 6.37 2.31
N VAL A 30 -3.14 5.77 1.12
CA VAL A 30 -2.31 6.16 -0.02
C VAL A 30 -3.21 6.83 -1.05
N ASP A 31 -2.87 8.04 -1.48
CA ASP A 31 -3.54 8.67 -2.62
C ASP A 31 -3.07 8.03 -3.94
N ALA A 32 -3.58 6.83 -4.20
CA ALA A 32 -3.23 6.03 -5.36
C ALA A 32 -3.68 6.69 -6.68
N ALA A 33 -4.73 7.51 -6.65
CA ALA A 33 -5.21 8.24 -7.81
C ALA A 33 -4.20 9.33 -8.22
N ALA A 34 -3.74 10.14 -7.27
CA ALA A 34 -2.71 11.14 -7.52
C ALA A 34 -1.37 10.50 -7.94
N MET A 35 -0.97 9.40 -7.31
CA MET A 35 0.22 8.65 -7.70
C MET A 35 0.13 8.11 -9.14
N HIS A 36 -1.02 7.53 -9.52
CA HIS A 36 -1.19 7.03 -10.87
C HIS A 36 -1.13 8.16 -11.90
N ALA A 37 -1.77 9.31 -11.61
CA ALA A 37 -1.69 10.49 -12.45
C ALA A 37 -0.26 11.06 -12.56
N ALA A 38 0.57 10.89 -11.52
CA ALA A 38 1.98 11.26 -11.51
C ALA A 38 2.91 10.23 -12.19
N GLY A 39 2.37 9.16 -12.79
CA GLY A 39 3.13 8.18 -13.57
C GLY A 39 3.68 6.98 -12.77
N TYR A 40 3.23 6.78 -11.52
CA TYR A 40 3.59 5.59 -10.76
C TYR A 40 2.79 4.37 -11.27
N ASN A 41 3.51 3.26 -11.48
CA ASN A 41 2.91 2.02 -11.94
C ASN A 41 2.40 1.20 -10.75
N PHE A 42 1.14 0.77 -10.87
CA PHE A 42 0.52 -0.15 -9.94
C PHE A 42 0.31 -1.49 -10.62
N TYR A 43 0.56 -2.57 -9.89
CA TYR A 43 0.36 -3.93 -10.37
C TYR A 43 -0.63 -4.64 -9.46
N CYS A 44 -1.60 -5.33 -10.05
CA CYS A 44 -2.54 -6.16 -9.31
C CYS A 44 -2.18 -7.63 -9.50
N THR A 45 -1.94 -8.32 -8.39
CA THR A 45 -1.74 -9.78 -8.40
C THR A 45 -3.07 -10.52 -8.56
N GLU A 46 -3.02 -11.80 -8.94
CA GLU A 46 -4.21 -12.67 -9.02
C GLU A 46 -4.99 -12.71 -7.70
N ASN A 47 -4.29 -12.60 -6.56
CA ASN A 47 -4.87 -12.58 -5.22
C ASN A 47 -5.39 -11.19 -4.79
N ARG A 48 -5.55 -10.26 -5.74
CA ARG A 48 -6.02 -8.87 -5.53
C ARG A 48 -5.16 -8.04 -4.57
N VAL A 49 -3.90 -8.44 -4.37
CA VAL A 49 -2.92 -7.62 -3.67
C VAL A 49 -2.32 -6.64 -4.66
N TRP A 50 -2.31 -5.37 -4.29
CA TRP A 50 -1.74 -4.29 -5.09
C TRP A 50 -0.28 -4.05 -4.75
N LEU A 51 0.53 -3.78 -5.77
CA LEU A 51 1.96 -3.57 -5.69
C LEU A 51 2.33 -2.24 -6.32
N VAL A 52 3.31 -1.56 -5.73
CA VAL A 52 3.94 -0.37 -6.29
C VAL A 52 5.42 -0.37 -5.89
N ASP A 53 6.31 0.18 -6.71
CA ASP A 53 7.75 0.20 -6.41
C ASP A 53 8.07 0.97 -5.13
N ARG A 54 7.44 2.14 -4.95
CA ARG A 54 7.56 2.99 -3.76
C ARG A 54 6.33 3.86 -3.59
N VAL A 55 6.07 4.29 -2.36
CA VAL A 55 5.08 5.32 -2.04
C VAL A 55 5.83 6.53 -1.48
N PRO A 56 5.92 7.64 -2.25
CA PRO A 56 6.48 8.88 -1.73
C PRO A 56 5.66 9.44 -0.55
N PRO A 57 6.28 10.05 0.47
CA PRO A 57 5.58 10.51 1.68
C PRO A 57 4.46 11.51 1.43
N GLU A 58 4.55 12.31 0.38
CA GLU A 58 3.52 13.30 0.00
C GLU A 58 2.17 12.68 -0.38
N TYR A 59 2.14 11.37 -0.65
CA TYR A 59 0.91 10.62 -0.94
C TYR A 59 0.40 9.80 0.26
N LEU A 60 1.02 9.94 1.45
CA LEU A 60 0.63 9.24 2.68
C LEU A 60 -0.20 10.14 3.60
N VAL A 61 -1.33 9.62 4.06
CA VAL A 61 -2.20 10.27 5.06
C VAL A 61 -2.48 9.28 6.19
N GLU A 62 -2.18 9.65 7.44
CA GLU A 62 -2.50 8.82 8.61
C GLU A 62 -4.02 8.76 8.83
N VAL A 63 -4.55 7.58 9.15
CA VAL A 63 -6.01 7.32 9.31
C VAL A 63 -6.37 6.59 10.60
#